data_AF-A0A2D9U466-F1
#
_entry.id   AF-A0A2D9U466-F1
#
_cell.length_a   1.000
_cell.length_b   1.000
_cell.length_c   1.000
_cell.angle_alpha   90.00
_cell.angle_beta   90.00
_cell.angle_gamma   90.00
#
_symmetry.space_group_name_H-M   'P 1'
#
loop_
_entity.id
_entity.type
_entity.pdbx_description
1 polymer ?
#
loop_
_entity_poly.entity_id
_entity_poly.type
_entity_poly.pdbx_seq_one_letter_code
_entity_poly.pdbx_strand_id
1 'polypeptide(L)' 'MSVEAIAGFSAKAKSEPELAEKLKACVKMKEMFALARDNGFEFDEDSLYPPNEPQFTEDQLSERLAKALLRA' A
#
# COMPACT_ATOMS: atom_id res chain seq x y z
N MET A 1 -3.39 3.22 -14.73
CA MET A 1 -3.96 1.90 -14.37
C MET A 1 -3.57 1.51 -12.94
N SER A 2 -2.30 1.62 -12.54
CA SER A 2 -1.82 1.12 -11.25
C SER A 2 -2.17 1.99 -10.01
N VAL A 3 -2.32 3.31 -10.18
CA VAL A 3 -2.72 4.22 -9.08
C VAL A 3 -4.10 3.87 -8.52
N GLU A 4 -5.05 3.52 -9.38
CA GLU A 4 -6.41 3.11 -8.98
C GLU A 4 -6.39 1.79 -8.20
N ALA A 5 -5.50 0.85 -8.57
CA ALA A 5 -5.34 -0.41 -7.83
C ALA A 5 -4.76 -0.16 -6.43
N ILE A 6 -3.79 0.76 -6.30
CA ILE A 6 -3.21 1.13 -5.00
C ILE A 6 -4.26 1.82 -4.13
N ALA A 7 -5.01 2.79 -4.68
CA ALA A 7 -6.08 3.48 -3.98
C ALA A 7 -7.21 2.52 -3.57
N GLY A 8 -7.57 1.57 -4.43
CA GLY A 8 -8.54 0.52 -4.15
C GLY A 8 -8.08 -0.44 -3.05
N PHE A 9 -6.81 -0.84 -3.08
CA PHE A 9 -6.21 -1.68 -2.04
C PHE A 9 -6.14 -0.95 -0.69
N SER A 10 -5.72 0.31 -0.72
CA SER A 10 -5.73 1.22 0.43
C SER A 10 -7.14 1.36 1.02
N ALA A 11 -8.16 1.59 0.20
CA ALA A 11 -9.55 1.66 0.64
C ALA A 11 -10.04 0.33 1.24
N LYS A 12 -9.71 -0.81 0.60
CA LYS A 12 -10.06 -2.13 1.12
C LYS A 12 -9.40 -2.40 2.47
N ALA A 13 -8.14 -2.04 2.64
CA ALA A 13 -7.43 -2.16 3.92
C ALA A 13 -8.02 -1.24 5.01
N LYS A 14 -8.71 -0.15 4.67
CA LYS A 14 -9.49 0.65 5.67
C LYS A 14 -10.78 -0.05 6.06
N SER A 15 -11.43 -0.71 5.11
CA SER A 15 -12.70 -1.42 5.35
C SER A 15 -12.51 -2.78 6.03
N GLU A 16 -11.37 -3.45 5.81
CA GLU A 16 -11.07 -4.77 6.37
C GLU A 16 -9.93 -4.69 7.40
N PRO A 17 -10.24 -4.82 8.72
CA PRO A 17 -9.22 -4.71 9.76
C PRO A 17 -8.16 -5.82 9.69
N GLU A 18 -8.53 -7.03 9.26
CA GLU A 18 -7.58 -8.13 9.06
C GLU A 18 -6.54 -7.81 7.97
N LEU A 19 -6.97 -7.13 6.91
CA LEU A 19 -6.08 -6.69 5.84
C LEU A 19 -5.20 -5.52 6.31
N ALA A 20 -5.76 -4.61 7.13
CA ALA A 20 -5.02 -3.52 7.75
C ALA A 20 -3.86 -4.02 8.61
N GLU A 21 -4.09 -5.06 9.43
CA GLU A 21 -3.03 -5.65 10.26
C GLU A 21 -1.95 -6.32 9.42
N LYS A 22 -2.33 -7.06 8.37
CA LYS A 22 -1.37 -7.66 7.44
C LYS A 22 -0.56 -6.61 6.69
N LEU A 23 -1.18 -5.51 6.28
CA LEU A 23 -0.52 -4.41 5.61
C LEU A 23 0.47 -3.69 6.54
N LYS A 24 0.07 -3.46 7.80
CA LYS A 24 0.96 -2.92 8.85
C LYS A 24 2.10 -3.88 9.21
N ALA A 25 1.87 -5.18 9.11
CA ALA A 25 2.91 -6.18 9.32
C ALA A 25 3.91 -6.24 8.15
N CYS A 26 3.55 -5.75 6.96
CA CYS A 26 4.47 -5.69 5.82
C CYS A 26 5.56 -4.63 6.08
N VAL A 27 6.82 -5.06 6.00
CA VAL A 27 7.98 -4.19 6.24
C VAL A 27 8.73 -3.94 4.94
N LYS A 28 8.59 -4.84 3.96
CA LYS A 28 9.19 -4.74 2.62
C LYS A 28 8.11 -4.50 1.57
N MET A 29 8.44 -3.71 0.55
CA MET A 29 7.53 -3.48 -0.60
C MET A 29 7.10 -4.80 -1.28
N LYS A 30 8.02 -5.77 -1.41
CA LYS A 30 7.72 -7.11 -1.95
C LYS A 30 6.60 -7.84 -1.18
N GLU A 31 6.53 -7.66 0.13
CA GLU A 31 5.47 -8.27 0.96
C GLU A 31 4.14 -7.56 0.72
N MET A 32 4.17 -6.22 0.62
CA MET A 32 2.99 -5.42 0.27
C MET A 32 2.45 -5.78 -1.12
N PHE A 33 3.32 -5.95 -2.12
CA PHE A 33 2.93 -6.38 -3.46
C PHE A 33 2.35 -7.79 -3.46
N ALA A 34 2.95 -8.73 -2.73
CA ALA A 34 2.41 -10.09 -2.59
C ALA A 34 1.01 -10.04 -1.95
N LEU A 35 0.87 -9.30 -0.85
CA LEU A 35 -0.40 -9.14 -0.14
C LEU A 35 -1.48 -8.50 -1.02
N ALA A 36 -1.12 -7.47 -1.79
CA ALA A 36 -2.00 -6.86 -2.76
C ALA A 36 -2.47 -7.87 -3.81
N ARG A 37 -1.54 -8.67 -4.35
CA ARG A 37 -1.82 -9.67 -5.39
C ARG A 37 -2.73 -10.78 -4.89
N ASP A 38 -2.52 -11.26 -3.65
CA ASP A 38 -3.42 -12.19 -2.96
C ASP A 38 -4.84 -11.62 -2.80
N ASN A 39 -4.96 -10.29 -2.71
CA ASN A 39 -6.24 -9.59 -2.60
C ASN A 39 -6.85 -9.17 -3.94
N GLY A 40 -6.23 -9.55 -5.07
CA GLY A 40 -6.66 -9.20 -6.41
C GLY A 40 -6.22 -7.82 -6.90
N PHE A 41 -5.26 -7.19 -6.23
CA PHE A 41 -4.68 -5.91 -6.62
C PHE A 41 -3.27 -6.12 -7.16
N GLU A 42 -2.99 -5.63 -8.36
CA GLU A 42 -1.67 -5.69 -8.96
C GLU A 42 -1.21 -4.27 -9.30
N PHE A 43 -0.07 -3.87 -8.77
CA PHE A 43 0.52 -2.56 -8.99
C PHE A 43 2.05 -2.64 -8.92
N ASP A 44 2.71 -1.72 -9.62
CA ASP A 44 4.16 -1.69 -9.78
C ASP A 44 4.84 -0.65 -8.88
N GLU A 45 6.14 -0.82 -8.66
CA GLU A 45 6.95 0.10 -7.85
C GLU A 45 6.99 1.52 -8.41
N ASP A 46 7.02 1.69 -9.74
CA ASP A 46 6.90 3.00 -10.39
C ASP A 46 5.62 3.76 -10.00
N SER A 47 4.55 3.02 -9.70
CA SER A 47 3.25 3.60 -9.37
C SER A 47 3.12 4.02 -7.91
N LEU A 48 4.10 3.64 -7.09
CA LEU A 48 4.20 4.01 -5.67
C LEU A 48 4.89 5.35 -5.44
N TYR A 49 5.52 5.91 -6.48
CA TYR A 49 6.14 7.24 -6.44
C TYR A 49 5.40 8.26 -7.32
N PRO A 50 4.06 8.42 -7.20
CA PRO A 50 3.37 9.44 -7.96
C PRO A 50 3.80 10.84 -7.45
N PRO A 51 4.11 11.79 -8.35
CA PRO A 51 4.64 13.10 -7.97
C PRO A 51 3.65 14.02 -7.24
N ASN A 52 2.37 13.65 -7.17
CA ASN A 52 1.31 14.58 -6.76
C ASN A 52 0.61 14.22 -5.44
N GLU A 53 0.37 12.95 -5.11
CA GLU A 53 -0.42 12.58 -3.91
C GLU A 53 -0.08 11.19 -3.34
N PRO A 54 0.08 11.06 -2.01
CA PRO A 54 0.29 9.78 -1.36
C PRO A 54 -0.96 8.90 -1.42
N GLN A 55 -0.80 7.67 -1.93
CA GLN A 55 -1.92 6.72 -2.09
C GLN A 55 -2.27 5.92 -0.82
N PHE A 56 -1.37 5.94 0.15
CA PHE A 56 -1.55 5.33 1.46
C PHE A 56 -1.46 6.40 2.55
N THR A 57 -2.08 6.14 3.70
CA THR A 57 -1.87 6.95 4.90
C THR A 57 -0.86 6.27 5.83
N GLU A 58 -0.16 7.06 6.64
CA GLU A 58 0.84 6.56 7.60
C GLU A 58 0.23 5.52 8.55
N ASP A 59 -1.03 5.74 8.96
CA ASP A 59 -1.83 4.82 9.77
C ASP A 59 -2.12 3.46 9.12
N GLN A 60 -1.85 3.26 7.84
CA GLN A 60 -2.10 1.99 7.14
C GLN A 60 -0.82 1.21 6.85
N LEU A 61 0.33 1.89 6.88
CA LEU A 61 1.62 1.29 6.56
C LEU A 61 2.42 1.05 7.86
N SER A 62 3.41 0.17 7.79
CA SER A 62 4.44 0.10 8.83
C SER A 62 5.30 1.36 8.82
N GLU A 63 5.92 1.72 9.95
CA GLU A 63 6.83 2.88 10.02
C GLU A 63 7.91 2.88 8.93
N ARG A 64 8.35 1.67 8.51
CA ARG A 64 9.37 1.51 7.47
C ARG A 64 8.81 1.75 6.07
N LEU A 65 7.63 1.19 5.75
CA LEU A 65 6.97 1.42 4.47
C LEU A 65 6.48 2.86 4.34
N ALA A 66 5.91 3.42 5.42
CA ALA A 66 5.55 4.82 5.52
C ALA A 66 6.75 5.72 5.19
N LYS A 67 7.91 5.50 5.84
CA LYS A 67 9.13 6.25 5.50
C LYS A 67 9.63 6.03 4.07
N ALA A 68 9.38 4.87 3.46
CA ALA A 68 9.83 4.60 2.10
C ALA A 68 8.91 5.19 1.02
N LEU A 69 7.61 5.30 1.31
CA LEU A 69 6.55 5.66 0.37
C LEU A 69 6.00 7.08 0.58
N LEU A 70 5.93 7.55 1.82
CA LEU A 70 5.37 8.85 2.21
C LEU A 70 6.43 9.92 2.43
N ARG A 71 7.72 9.60 2.31
CA ARG A 71 8.79 10.59 2.25
C ARG A 71 8.77 11.31 0.91
N ALA A 72 7.82 12.24 0.76
CA ALA A 72 8.13 13.54 0.18
C ALA A 72 9.08 14.31 1.11
#